data_AF-A0A183INT9-F1
#
_entry.id   AF-A0A183INT9-F1
#
_cell.length_a   1.000
_cell.length_b   1.000
_cell.length_c   1.000
_cell.angle_alpha   90.00
_cell.angle_beta   90.00
_cell.angle_gamma   90.00
#
_symmetry.space_group_name_H-M   'P 1'
#
loop_
_entity.id
_entity.type
_entity.pdbx_description
1 polymer ?
#
loop_
_entity_poly.entity_id
_entity_poly.type
_entity_poly.pdbx_seq_one_letter_code
_entity_poly.pdbx_strand_id
1 'polypeptide(L)'
;MHLKRLQCAFSLLQDGSSLRCSKHLRYCYGRNIFFDFNLCVSYLLLRYRSDVIRDGDVGGNCILNDNILRERADETGYLQSWAGELIHFASRSDFRMDRKSCDVIFTKPVIIMKLDAGVSMYHHFCDFINLYASQHINGSFDETVPIILWDTSAYGYHDLFSAMWRVFSQEQPIQLKDFDGKRVCFREVMMPLLARMFFGLYYNMPLIRGCHGSGLIHAFSKHVLHRMNIRQIGPLEDKIRITLLSRDSQYRRILNEQKVTLGLNLTLFPLLTILDVFMSVHGSGLTHLLFLPDWAAVVEIYNCGDKDCYKDLARLRGVKYFTWEDESKLTLENSVGTFILW
;
A
#
# COMPACT_ATOMS: atom_id res chain seq x y z
N MET A 1 -3.45 17.73 -6.96
CA MET A 1 -2.37 18.04 -5.98
C MET A 1 -1.37 18.98 -6.67
N HIS A 2 -1.30 20.26 -6.29
CA HIS A 2 -0.36 21.21 -6.94
C HIS A 2 1.03 21.11 -6.30
N LEU A 3 1.99 20.48 -6.98
CA LEU A 3 3.41 20.38 -6.60
C LEU A 3 4.18 21.71 -6.81
N LYS A 4 3.55 22.87 -6.54
CA LYS A 4 4.02 24.16 -7.07
C LYS A 4 5.06 24.90 -6.21
N ARG A 5 5.42 24.43 -5.01
CA ARG A 5 6.50 25.03 -4.20
C ARG A 5 7.62 24.01 -3.98
N LEU A 6 8.79 24.31 -4.55
CA LEU A 6 10.05 23.61 -4.32
C LEU A 6 10.56 23.94 -2.92
N GLN A 7 10.82 22.92 -2.10
CA GLN A 7 11.52 23.09 -0.81
C GLN A 7 13.01 23.33 -1.04
N CYS A 8 13.56 22.71 -2.08
CA CYS A 8 14.96 22.77 -2.46
C CYS A 8 14.99 22.95 -3.98
N ALA A 9 15.51 24.09 -4.44
CA ALA A 9 15.54 24.47 -5.85
C ALA A 9 16.96 24.39 -6.42
N PHE A 10 17.05 24.00 -7.70
CA PHE A 10 18.29 23.71 -8.43
C PHE A 10 19.33 24.82 -8.24
N SER A 11 20.56 24.47 -7.87
CA SER A 11 21.70 25.39 -7.99
C SER A 11 22.06 25.53 -9.47
N LEU A 12 22.65 26.65 -9.91
CA LEU A 12 23.00 26.91 -11.34
C LEU A 12 24.01 25.91 -11.95
N LEU A 13 24.44 24.90 -11.19
CA LEU A 13 25.38 23.85 -11.60
C LEU A 13 24.64 22.68 -12.25
N GLN A 14 25.29 22.01 -13.21
CA GLN A 14 24.71 20.93 -14.05
C GLN A 14 24.18 19.71 -13.24
N ASP A 15 24.60 19.54 -11.99
CA ASP A 15 24.20 18.47 -11.06
C ASP A 15 23.37 18.96 -9.86
N GLY A 16 22.70 20.12 -9.96
CA GLY A 16 21.88 20.67 -8.89
C GLY A 16 20.84 19.68 -8.34
N SER A 17 20.56 19.76 -7.04
CA SER A 17 19.55 18.94 -6.38
C SER A 17 18.20 19.64 -6.36
N SER A 18 17.13 18.87 -6.26
CA SER A 18 15.80 19.43 -6.01
C SER A 18 14.93 18.50 -5.18
N LEU A 19 14.06 19.08 -4.36
CA LEU A 19 13.02 18.36 -3.61
C LEU A 19 11.69 19.07 -3.80
N ARG A 20 10.69 18.31 -4.25
CA ARG A 20 9.32 18.78 -4.46
C ARG A 20 8.37 17.87 -3.71
N CYS A 21 7.63 18.43 -2.76
CA CYS A 21 6.61 17.68 -2.05
C CYS A 21 5.24 18.33 -2.09
N SER A 22 4.22 17.50 -1.85
CA SER A 22 2.88 17.93 -1.50
C SER A 22 2.85 18.63 -0.13
N LYS A 23 1.67 19.11 0.27
CA LYS A 23 1.42 19.52 1.67
C LYS A 23 1.71 18.35 2.62
N HIS A 24 2.11 18.68 3.85
CA HIS A 24 2.42 17.74 4.93
C HIS A 24 3.52 16.71 4.59
N LEU A 25 4.28 16.92 3.51
CA LEU A 25 5.30 15.99 3.01
C LEU A 25 4.77 14.56 2.76
N ARG A 26 3.50 14.41 2.35
CA ARG A 26 2.86 13.11 2.11
C ARG A 26 3.30 12.41 0.83
N TYR A 27 3.61 13.19 -0.21
CA TYR A 27 4.24 12.73 -1.44
C TYR A 27 5.42 13.63 -1.73
N CYS A 28 6.56 13.04 -2.08
CA CYS A 28 7.78 13.76 -2.40
C CYS A 28 8.49 13.18 -3.61
N TYR A 29 9.14 14.06 -4.36
CA TYR A 29 9.99 13.71 -5.49
C TYR A 29 11.32 14.46 -5.39
N GLY A 30 12.41 13.71 -5.38
CA GLY A 30 13.78 14.22 -5.26
C GLY A 30 14.56 14.01 -6.56
N ARG A 31 15.45 14.95 -6.88
CA ARG A 31 16.46 14.80 -7.93
C ARG A 31 17.84 15.11 -7.38
N ASN A 32 18.80 14.26 -7.72
CA ASN A 32 20.18 14.33 -7.25
C ASN A 32 20.29 14.50 -5.73
N ILE A 33 19.61 13.66 -4.93
CA ILE A 33 19.66 13.74 -3.47
C ILE A 33 20.33 12.51 -2.87
N PHE A 34 20.80 12.61 -1.62
CA PHE A 34 21.37 11.50 -0.88
C PHE A 34 20.59 11.22 0.41
N PHE A 35 20.69 9.97 0.87
CA PHE A 35 20.36 9.51 2.21
C PHE A 35 21.58 8.78 2.78
N ASP A 36 21.98 9.15 3.98
CA ASP A 36 23.02 8.53 4.79
C ASP A 36 22.31 7.60 5.78
N PHE A 37 22.46 6.29 5.60
CA PHE A 37 21.74 5.32 6.40
C PHE A 37 22.61 4.81 7.53
N ASN A 38 22.12 4.96 8.76
CA ASN A 38 22.72 4.37 9.95
C ASN A 38 21.65 3.60 10.74
N LEU A 39 21.48 2.33 10.42
CA LEU A 39 20.54 1.42 11.07
C LEU A 39 21.20 0.84 12.32
N CYS A 40 21.46 1.69 13.32
CA CYS A 40 22.15 1.32 14.56
C CYS A 40 21.73 -0.06 15.12
N VAL A 41 22.73 -0.94 15.33
CA VAL A 41 22.60 -2.37 15.66
C VAL A 41 21.92 -2.64 16.99
N SER A 42 21.84 -1.69 17.93
CA SER A 42 21.26 -1.93 19.27
C SER A 42 19.74 -2.17 19.28
N TYR A 43 19.04 -1.99 18.14
CA TYR A 43 17.58 -2.06 18.03
C TYR A 43 17.09 -3.01 16.91
N LEU A 44 17.75 -4.16 16.76
CA LEU A 44 17.56 -5.14 15.66
C LEU A 44 16.10 -5.47 15.29
N LEU A 45 15.17 -5.40 16.25
CA LEU A 45 13.78 -5.85 16.07
C LEU A 45 12.77 -4.72 15.83
N LEU A 46 13.15 -3.45 15.99
CA LEU A 46 12.17 -2.35 15.97
C LEU A 46 11.83 -1.92 14.54
N ARG A 47 10.57 -2.15 14.16
CA ARG A 47 9.92 -1.55 12.99
C ARG A 47 9.41 -0.15 13.32
N TYR A 48 9.11 0.63 12.28
CA TYR A 48 8.50 1.96 12.37
C TYR A 48 9.33 3.01 13.12
N ARG A 49 10.66 2.87 13.10
CA ARG A 49 11.57 3.83 13.73
C ARG A 49 11.61 5.15 12.96
N SER A 50 11.50 6.27 13.68
CA SER A 50 11.62 7.62 13.13
C SER A 50 13.00 8.26 13.35
N ASP A 51 13.94 7.56 13.99
CA ASP A 51 15.27 8.06 14.36
C ASP A 51 16.39 7.59 13.41
N VAL A 52 16.02 6.97 12.29
CA VAL A 52 16.95 6.38 11.31
C VAL A 52 17.69 7.44 10.50
N ILE A 53 17.07 8.59 10.29
CA ILE A 53 17.63 9.74 9.59
C ILE A 53 17.76 10.87 10.60
N ARG A 54 18.96 11.47 10.70
CA ARG A 54 19.25 12.60 11.59
C ARG A 54 19.63 13.82 10.79
N ASP A 55 19.83 14.95 11.48
CA ASP A 55 20.18 16.23 10.88
C ASP A 55 21.37 16.12 9.91
N GLY A 56 21.09 16.35 8.62
CA GLY A 56 22.09 16.31 7.56
C GLY A 56 22.35 14.93 6.94
N ASP A 57 21.68 13.89 7.41
CA ASP A 57 21.75 12.55 6.81
C ASP A 57 20.96 12.47 5.50
N VAL A 58 20.02 13.38 5.26
CA VAL A 58 19.36 13.55 3.95
C VAL A 58 19.69 14.92 3.39
N GLY A 59 19.92 15.03 2.08
CA GLY A 59 20.28 16.32 1.52
C GLY A 59 20.65 16.35 0.04
N GLY A 60 21.16 17.50 -0.38
CA GLY A 60 21.64 17.73 -1.74
C GLY A 60 22.21 19.14 -1.96
N ASN A 61 22.75 19.38 -3.15
CA ASN A 61 23.30 20.66 -3.57
C ASN A 61 22.22 21.57 -4.16
N CYS A 62 21.56 22.34 -3.29
CA CYS A 62 20.46 23.22 -3.70
C CYS A 62 20.28 24.42 -2.76
N ILE A 63 19.49 25.39 -3.22
CA ILE A 63 19.02 26.47 -2.35
C ILE A 63 17.81 25.94 -1.57
N LEU A 64 18.02 25.67 -0.28
CA LEU A 64 16.99 25.14 0.63
C LEU A 64 16.18 26.28 1.26
N ASN A 65 14.86 26.18 1.18
CA ASN A 65 13.94 27.01 1.95
C ASN A 65 13.52 26.26 3.21
N ASP A 66 14.32 26.40 4.27
CA ASP A 66 14.14 25.71 5.55
C ASP A 66 12.79 26.06 6.21
N ASN A 67 12.36 27.33 6.13
CA ASN A 67 11.07 27.77 6.65
C ASN A 67 9.90 26.99 6.04
N ILE A 68 9.86 26.84 4.70
CA ILE A 68 8.80 26.09 4.02
C ILE A 68 8.88 24.59 4.36
N LEU A 69 10.08 24.04 4.50
CA LEU A 69 10.26 22.64 4.87
C LEU A 69 9.69 22.37 6.27
N ARG A 70 10.06 23.19 7.27
CA ARG A 70 9.57 23.08 8.65
C ARG A 70 8.07 23.32 8.76
N GLU A 71 7.53 24.32 8.07
CA GLU A 71 6.08 24.59 8.02
C GLU A 71 5.29 23.38 7.50
N ARG A 72 5.85 22.64 6.54
CA ARG A 72 5.20 21.47 5.93
C ARG A 72 5.48 20.16 6.66
N ALA A 73 6.35 20.15 7.67
CA ALA A 73 6.65 18.99 8.48
C ALA A 73 5.72 18.91 9.71
N ASP A 74 4.47 19.31 9.54
CA ASP A 74 3.45 19.44 10.57
C ASP A 74 2.72 18.13 10.90
N GLU A 75 2.89 17.08 10.07
CA GLU A 75 2.42 15.73 10.33
C GLU A 75 3.60 14.76 10.32
N THR A 76 4.01 14.17 11.46
CA THR A 76 5.24 13.34 11.56
C THR A 76 4.99 11.85 11.79
N GLY A 77 3.73 11.39 11.75
CA GLY A 77 3.41 9.98 11.92
C GLY A 77 4.10 9.11 10.87
N TYR A 78 4.71 7.98 11.29
CA TYR A 78 5.57 7.16 10.43
C TYR A 78 4.92 6.74 9.11
N LEU A 79 3.65 6.29 9.14
CA LEU A 79 2.86 5.92 7.95
C LEU A 79 1.93 7.05 7.47
N GLN A 80 2.09 8.27 7.98
CA GLN A 80 1.27 9.42 7.61
C GLN A 80 1.97 10.31 6.59
N SER A 81 3.28 10.50 6.74
CA SER A 81 4.10 11.33 5.84
C SER A 81 5.58 10.94 5.82
N TRP A 82 6.36 11.65 5.00
CA TRP A 82 7.82 11.63 4.97
C TRP A 82 8.46 12.76 5.80
N ALA A 83 7.68 13.46 6.62
CA ALA A 83 8.18 14.59 7.38
C ALA A 83 9.23 14.18 8.41
N GLY A 84 9.07 13.02 9.05
CA GLY A 84 10.01 12.53 10.06
C GLY A 84 11.44 12.40 9.53
N GLU A 85 11.61 12.02 8.27
CA GLU A 85 12.92 11.92 7.64
C GLU A 85 13.33 13.25 6.99
N LEU A 86 12.43 13.87 6.23
CA LEU A 86 12.77 15.03 5.39
C LEU A 86 12.93 16.33 6.17
N ILE A 87 12.47 16.43 7.41
CA ILE A 87 12.75 17.58 8.28
C ILE A 87 14.26 17.79 8.49
N HIS A 88 15.04 16.72 8.32
CA HIS A 88 16.49 16.72 8.47
C HIS A 88 17.26 17.06 7.18
N PHE A 89 16.56 17.50 6.13
CA PHE A 89 17.18 17.80 4.83
C PHE A 89 18.17 18.95 4.91
N ALA A 90 19.42 18.70 4.51
CA ALA A 90 20.48 19.70 4.49
C ALA A 90 20.89 20.11 3.06
N SER A 91 21.16 21.41 2.89
CA SER A 91 21.87 21.92 1.72
C SER A 91 23.37 21.69 1.89
N ARG A 92 24.00 21.08 0.88
CA ARG A 92 25.43 20.77 0.82
C ARG A 92 26.00 21.23 -0.52
N SER A 93 26.69 22.36 -0.55
CA SER A 93 27.26 22.95 -1.78
C SER A 93 28.41 22.12 -2.36
N ASP A 94 29.06 21.31 -1.53
CA ASP A 94 30.13 20.38 -1.86
C ASP A 94 29.62 19.04 -2.39
N PHE A 95 28.33 18.71 -2.20
CA PHE A 95 27.75 17.48 -2.70
C PHE A 95 27.77 17.42 -4.24
N ARG A 96 28.24 16.28 -4.75
CA ARG A 96 28.24 15.93 -6.16
C ARG A 96 27.69 14.52 -6.33
N MET A 97 27.05 14.25 -7.46
CA MET A 97 26.51 12.92 -7.76
C MET A 97 27.60 12.00 -8.32
N ASP A 98 28.58 11.65 -7.49
CA ASP A 98 29.76 10.86 -7.85
C ASP A 98 30.18 9.87 -6.75
N ARG A 99 31.17 9.02 -7.05
CA ARG A 99 31.68 7.98 -6.15
C ARG A 99 32.50 8.52 -4.96
N LYS A 100 32.84 9.81 -4.92
CA LYS A 100 33.50 10.42 -3.76
C LYS A 100 32.47 10.83 -2.71
N SER A 101 31.29 11.26 -3.16
CA SER A 101 30.19 11.65 -2.27
C SER A 101 29.21 10.50 -1.97
N CYS A 102 29.24 9.38 -2.70
CA CYS A 102 28.22 8.34 -2.63
C CYS A 102 28.82 6.93 -2.68
N ASP A 103 28.43 6.06 -1.74
CA ASP A 103 28.80 4.64 -1.75
C ASP A 103 28.00 3.87 -2.81
N VAL A 104 26.69 4.18 -2.88
CA VAL A 104 25.74 3.60 -3.84
C VAL A 104 25.10 4.73 -4.63
N ILE A 105 25.03 4.58 -5.96
CA ILE A 105 24.38 5.55 -6.85
C ILE A 105 23.33 4.83 -7.68
N PHE A 106 22.07 5.22 -7.50
CA PHE A 106 20.99 4.83 -8.39
C PHE A 106 20.88 5.82 -9.54
N THR A 107 21.18 5.36 -10.75
CA THR A 107 21.12 6.16 -11.98
C THR A 107 19.73 6.17 -12.61
N LYS A 108 18.92 5.14 -12.36
CA LYS A 108 17.50 5.07 -12.74
C LYS A 108 16.60 5.67 -11.64
N PRO A 109 15.36 6.09 -11.97
CA PRO A 109 14.38 6.47 -10.96
C PRO A 109 14.10 5.33 -9.97
N VAL A 110 14.06 5.67 -8.68
CA VAL A 110 13.80 4.72 -7.59
C VAL A 110 12.53 5.10 -6.84
N ILE A 111 11.81 4.11 -6.34
CA ILE A 111 10.69 4.29 -5.41
C ILE A 111 11.13 3.83 -4.03
N ILE A 112 10.90 4.63 -3.00
CA ILE A 112 11.15 4.26 -1.60
C ILE A 112 9.81 4.17 -0.88
N MET A 113 9.50 3.04 -0.23
CA MET A 113 8.19 2.79 0.35
C MET A 113 8.25 2.39 1.83
N LYS A 114 7.47 3.06 2.68
CA LYS A 114 7.09 2.55 4.00
C LYS A 114 5.81 1.74 3.88
N LEU A 115 5.75 0.59 4.53
CA LEU A 115 4.66 -0.38 4.37
C LEU A 115 3.88 -0.57 5.68
N ASP A 116 2.57 -0.82 5.60
CA ASP A 116 1.73 -1.09 6.78
C ASP A 116 2.02 -2.49 7.34
N ALA A 117 1.50 -3.57 6.73
CA ALA A 117 1.74 -4.93 7.21
C ALA A 117 1.57 -6.03 6.16
N GLY A 118 2.68 -6.60 5.69
CA GLY A 118 2.76 -7.60 4.61
C GLY A 118 2.25 -9.00 4.97
N VAL A 119 1.79 -9.19 6.21
CA VAL A 119 1.16 -10.44 6.69
C VAL A 119 -0.36 -10.42 6.59
N SER A 120 -0.96 -9.26 6.27
CA SER A 120 -2.42 -9.13 6.16
C SER A 120 -2.79 -8.42 4.86
N MET A 121 -3.58 -9.08 4.03
CA MET A 121 -4.02 -8.53 2.75
C MET A 121 -4.71 -7.17 2.91
N TYR A 122 -5.58 -7.03 3.92
CA TYR A 122 -6.31 -5.79 4.16
C TYR A 122 -5.38 -4.62 4.50
N HIS A 123 -4.37 -4.87 5.34
CA HIS A 123 -3.38 -3.86 5.72
C HIS A 123 -2.39 -3.59 4.59
N HIS A 124 -1.93 -4.59 3.86
CA HIS A 124 -0.92 -4.39 2.84
C HIS A 124 -1.47 -3.75 1.56
N PHE A 125 -2.72 -4.03 1.18
CA PHE A 125 -3.25 -3.54 -0.10
C PHE A 125 -3.53 -2.03 -0.12
N CYS A 126 -3.58 -1.39 1.04
CA CYS A 126 -3.54 0.06 1.10
C CYS A 126 -2.20 0.62 0.58
N ASP A 127 -1.08 -0.08 0.78
CA ASP A 127 0.25 0.33 0.28
C ASP A 127 0.25 0.34 -1.26
N PHE A 128 -0.29 -0.71 -1.89
CA PHE A 128 -0.37 -0.82 -3.35
C PHE A 128 -1.34 0.19 -3.99
N ILE A 129 -2.47 0.45 -3.36
CA ILE A 129 -3.42 1.47 -3.84
C ILE A 129 -2.79 2.87 -3.78
N ASN A 130 -2.09 3.18 -2.68
CA ASN A 130 -1.40 4.46 -2.52
C ASN A 130 -0.20 4.59 -3.46
N LEU A 131 0.53 3.50 -3.75
CA LEU A 131 1.58 3.46 -4.76
C LEU A 131 1.02 3.72 -6.16
N TYR A 132 -0.07 3.05 -6.53
CA TYR A 132 -0.74 3.24 -7.82
C TYR A 132 -1.21 4.70 -8.00
N ALA A 133 -1.83 5.28 -6.97
CA ALA A 133 -2.20 6.70 -6.98
C ALA A 133 -0.97 7.62 -7.11
N SER A 134 0.15 7.25 -6.49
CA SER A 134 1.41 7.99 -6.57
C SER A 134 2.04 7.93 -7.96
N GLN A 135 1.92 6.81 -8.69
CA GLN A 135 2.35 6.71 -10.09
C GLN A 135 1.58 7.68 -11.00
N HIS A 136 0.27 7.86 -10.76
CA HIS A 136 -0.53 8.88 -11.45
C HIS A 136 -0.07 10.30 -11.12
N ILE A 137 0.28 10.58 -9.86
CA ILE A 137 0.83 11.89 -9.45
C ILE A 137 2.19 12.13 -10.12
N ASN A 138 3.04 11.11 -10.17
CA ASN A 138 4.37 11.17 -10.77
C ASN A 138 4.31 11.25 -12.30
N GLY A 139 3.27 10.68 -12.92
CA GLY A 139 3.12 10.58 -14.37
C GLY A 139 4.00 9.49 -15.00
N SER A 140 4.38 8.47 -14.23
CA SER A 140 5.22 7.36 -14.71
C SER A 140 4.73 6.01 -14.20
N PHE A 141 4.74 5.02 -15.09
CA PHE A 141 4.38 3.61 -14.84
C PHE A 141 5.49 2.67 -15.36
N ASP A 142 6.73 3.15 -15.39
CA ASP A 142 7.90 2.34 -15.76
C ASP A 142 8.00 1.11 -14.86
N GLU A 143 8.15 -0.05 -15.49
CA GLU A 143 8.20 -1.36 -14.84
C GLU A 143 9.64 -1.78 -14.51
N THR A 144 10.64 -0.94 -14.77
CA THR A 144 12.06 -1.25 -14.52
C THR A 144 12.66 -0.34 -13.44
N VAL A 145 11.80 0.14 -12.54
CA VAL A 145 12.16 1.00 -11.40
C VAL A 145 12.50 0.15 -10.18
N PRO A 146 13.67 0.34 -9.55
CA PRO A 146 13.94 -0.28 -8.26
C PRO A 146 12.97 0.23 -7.19
N ILE A 147 12.49 -0.67 -6.34
CA ILE A 147 11.65 -0.34 -5.19
C ILE A 147 12.43 -0.71 -3.93
N ILE A 148 12.68 0.27 -3.06
CA ILE A 148 13.32 0.08 -1.76
C ILE A 148 12.24 0.02 -0.69
N LEU A 149 12.23 -1.07 0.08
CA LEU A 149 11.32 -1.25 1.21
C LEU A 149 11.94 -0.65 2.46
N TRP A 150 11.37 0.46 2.94
CA TRP A 150 11.75 1.16 4.17
C TRP A 150 11.26 0.38 5.39
N ASP A 151 11.89 -0.76 5.65
CA ASP A 151 11.75 -1.52 6.89
C ASP A 151 13.02 -1.32 7.72
N THR A 152 12.85 -0.72 8.91
CA THR A 152 13.93 -0.39 9.82
C THR A 152 14.39 -1.58 10.68
N SER A 153 13.74 -2.74 10.55
CA SER A 153 14.14 -3.97 11.24
C SER A 153 15.32 -4.65 10.56
N ALA A 154 16.19 -5.26 11.36
CA ALA A 154 17.41 -5.93 10.86
C ALA A 154 17.11 -7.21 10.06
N TYR A 155 15.95 -7.82 10.27
CA TYR A 155 15.51 -9.01 9.53
C TYR A 155 15.01 -8.66 8.12
N GLY A 156 14.67 -7.38 7.89
CA GLY A 156 14.02 -6.92 6.68
C GLY A 156 12.52 -7.21 6.67
N TYR A 157 11.89 -6.79 5.59
CA TYR A 157 10.47 -6.90 5.38
C TYR A 157 10.09 -8.30 4.88
N HIS A 158 9.15 -8.93 5.59
CA HIS A 158 8.53 -10.17 5.16
C HIS A 158 7.15 -9.89 4.57
N ASP A 159 6.91 -10.38 3.35
CA ASP A 159 5.72 -10.09 2.56
C ASP A 159 5.10 -11.36 2.00
N LEU A 160 3.89 -11.70 2.48
CA LEU A 160 3.10 -12.84 2.00
C LEU A 160 2.45 -12.58 0.62
N PHE A 161 2.51 -11.34 0.13
CA PHE A 161 1.94 -10.89 -1.13
C PHE A 161 3.01 -10.38 -2.09
N SER A 162 4.24 -10.87 -1.97
CA SER A 162 5.40 -10.42 -2.76
C SER A 162 5.18 -10.50 -4.29
N ALA A 163 4.32 -11.41 -4.76
CA ALA A 163 3.92 -11.49 -6.17
C ALA A 163 3.30 -10.18 -6.70
N MET A 164 2.70 -9.38 -5.82
CA MET A 164 2.06 -8.10 -6.16
C MET A 164 3.06 -7.04 -6.61
N TRP A 165 4.33 -7.10 -6.18
CA TRP A 165 5.36 -6.16 -6.64
C TRP A 165 5.56 -6.18 -8.16
N ARG A 166 5.32 -7.34 -8.80
CA ARG A 166 5.40 -7.51 -10.27
C ARG A 166 4.38 -6.66 -11.05
N VAL A 167 3.34 -6.16 -10.37
CA VAL A 167 2.41 -5.19 -10.98
C VAL A 167 3.09 -3.85 -11.22
N PHE A 168 4.04 -3.49 -10.35
CA PHE A 168 4.65 -2.17 -10.31
C PHE A 168 6.09 -2.15 -10.85
N SER A 169 6.83 -3.25 -10.71
CA SER A 169 8.18 -3.39 -11.22
C SER A 169 8.55 -4.85 -11.48
N GLN A 170 9.33 -5.10 -12.53
CA GLN A 170 9.97 -6.38 -12.81
C GLN A 170 11.23 -6.59 -11.96
N GLU A 171 11.74 -5.53 -11.32
CA GLU A 171 12.85 -5.61 -10.38
C GLU A 171 12.36 -6.14 -9.03
N GLN A 172 13.19 -6.94 -8.34
CA GLN A 172 12.87 -7.39 -6.99
C GLN A 172 13.00 -6.23 -5.99
N PRO A 173 12.10 -6.11 -5.00
CA PRO A 173 12.24 -5.10 -3.96
C PRO A 173 13.54 -5.27 -3.17
N ILE A 174 14.22 -4.16 -2.92
CA ILE A 174 15.49 -4.09 -2.18
C ILE A 174 15.18 -3.74 -0.72
N GLN A 175 15.87 -4.38 0.22
CA GLN A 175 15.65 -4.17 1.64
C GLN A 175 16.48 -2.98 2.14
N LEU A 176 15.91 -2.12 2.99
CA LEU A 176 16.64 -0.95 3.53
C LEU A 176 17.94 -1.35 4.25
N LYS A 177 17.93 -2.49 4.94
CA LYS A 177 19.10 -3.05 5.66
C LYS A 177 20.33 -3.25 4.75
N ASP A 178 20.15 -3.42 3.44
CA ASP A 178 21.26 -3.62 2.50
C ASP A 178 22.09 -2.34 2.31
N PHE A 179 21.56 -1.21 2.80
CA PHE A 179 22.19 0.11 2.79
C PHE A 179 22.71 0.55 4.16
N ASP A 180 22.69 -0.30 5.19
CA ASP A 180 23.22 0.07 6.50
C ASP A 180 24.69 0.52 6.42
N GLY A 181 24.97 1.66 7.05
CA GLY A 181 26.29 2.29 7.07
C GLY A 181 26.73 2.90 5.74
N LYS A 182 25.81 3.10 4.78
CA LYS A 182 26.12 3.63 3.45
C LYS A 182 25.39 4.93 3.17
N ARG A 183 26.08 5.81 2.45
CA ARG A 183 25.45 6.94 1.77
C ARG A 183 24.96 6.53 0.39
N VAL A 184 23.64 6.50 0.25
CA VAL A 184 22.95 6.13 -0.98
C VAL A 184 22.45 7.39 -1.67
N CYS A 185 22.82 7.55 -2.93
CA CYS A 185 22.45 8.69 -3.74
C CYS A 185 21.52 8.31 -4.88
N PHE A 186 20.55 9.17 -5.14
CA PHE A 186 19.50 8.95 -6.12
C PHE A 186 19.52 10.07 -7.15
N ARG A 187 19.68 9.71 -8.44
CA ARG A 187 19.44 10.65 -9.54
C ARG A 187 18.00 11.13 -9.51
N GLU A 188 17.06 10.22 -9.33
CA GLU A 188 15.63 10.49 -9.19
C GLU A 188 15.04 9.53 -8.16
N VAL A 189 14.23 10.04 -7.23
CA VAL A 189 13.57 9.24 -6.21
C VAL A 189 12.16 9.73 -5.92
N MET A 190 11.21 8.80 -5.94
CA MET A 190 9.81 9.03 -5.55
C MET A 190 9.55 8.42 -4.18
N MET A 191 8.98 9.24 -3.30
CA MET A 191 8.47 8.87 -1.98
C MET A 191 6.93 8.99 -2.05
N PRO A 192 6.21 7.87 -2.18
CA PRO A 192 4.78 7.85 -2.47
C PRO A 192 3.93 8.26 -1.27
N LEU A 193 2.65 8.45 -1.56
CA LEU A 193 1.57 8.49 -0.57
C LEU A 193 1.64 7.26 0.35
N LEU A 194 1.40 7.46 1.65
CA LEU A 194 1.49 6.43 2.68
C LEU A 194 0.13 5.94 3.19
N ALA A 195 0.10 4.70 3.64
CA ALA A 195 -1.07 3.94 4.08
C ALA A 195 -2.02 4.67 5.04
N ARG A 196 -1.49 5.40 6.03
CA ARG A 196 -2.27 5.91 7.17
C ARG A 196 -2.41 7.42 7.21
N MET A 197 -2.17 8.10 6.09
CA MET A 197 -2.30 9.56 6.04
C MET A 197 -3.69 10.03 6.46
N PHE A 198 -3.76 11.23 7.01
CA PHE A 198 -5.03 11.84 7.38
C PHE A 198 -5.82 12.22 6.12
N PHE A 199 -7.10 11.87 6.07
CA PHE A 199 -7.92 11.92 4.84
C PHE A 199 -7.26 11.16 3.66
N GLY A 200 -6.72 9.98 3.97
CA GLY A 200 -6.02 9.13 3.02
C GLY A 200 -6.89 8.37 2.06
N LEU A 201 -6.24 7.48 1.31
CA LEU A 201 -6.89 6.51 0.43
C LEU A 201 -6.90 5.16 1.11
N TYR A 202 -8.01 4.43 0.97
CA TYR A 202 -8.29 3.18 1.67
C TYR A 202 -8.50 3.35 3.18
N TYR A 203 -7.46 3.73 3.93
CA TYR A 203 -7.60 4.12 5.34
C TYR A 203 -7.88 5.61 5.48
N ASN A 204 -8.65 5.96 6.50
CA ASN A 204 -9.04 7.34 6.85
C ASN A 204 -9.70 8.10 5.69
N MET A 205 -10.19 7.41 4.66
CA MET A 205 -10.83 8.03 3.52
C MET A 205 -12.20 8.57 3.95
N PRO A 206 -12.48 9.87 3.76
CA PRO A 206 -13.80 10.42 4.04
C PRO A 206 -14.77 9.94 2.96
N LEU A 207 -15.62 8.97 3.31
CA LEU A 207 -16.57 8.42 2.36
C LEU A 207 -17.85 9.24 2.34
N ILE A 208 -18.16 9.79 1.16
CA ILE A 208 -19.40 10.53 0.94
C ILE A 208 -20.55 9.55 0.76
N ARG A 209 -21.61 9.74 1.54
CA ARG A 209 -22.81 8.89 1.50
C ARG A 209 -23.44 8.92 0.11
N GLY A 210 -23.78 7.75 -0.42
CA GLY A 210 -24.39 7.59 -1.73
C GLY A 210 -23.39 7.48 -2.89
N CYS A 211 -22.12 7.85 -2.71
CA CYS A 211 -21.09 7.62 -3.73
C CYS A 211 -20.66 6.15 -3.75
N HIS A 212 -20.56 5.56 -4.94
CA HIS A 212 -20.12 4.20 -5.17
C HIS A 212 -19.29 4.10 -6.46
N GLY A 213 -18.49 3.03 -6.60
CA GLY A 213 -17.70 2.79 -7.80
C GLY A 213 -16.62 3.86 -8.04
N SER A 214 -15.69 3.98 -7.09
CA SER A 214 -14.54 4.89 -7.22
C SER A 214 -13.73 4.54 -8.46
N GLY A 215 -13.60 5.50 -9.38
CA GLY A 215 -12.79 5.35 -10.59
C GLY A 215 -11.33 4.96 -10.29
N LEU A 216 -10.75 5.46 -9.20
CA LEU A 216 -9.40 5.11 -8.77
C LEU A 216 -9.28 3.64 -8.38
N ILE A 217 -10.19 3.14 -7.55
CA ILE A 217 -10.18 1.75 -7.06
C ILE A 217 -10.50 0.78 -8.21
N HIS A 218 -11.42 1.16 -9.08
CA HIS A 218 -11.76 0.40 -10.27
C HIS A 218 -10.58 0.32 -11.26
N ALA A 219 -9.89 1.44 -11.50
CA ALA A 219 -8.70 1.48 -12.36
C ALA A 219 -7.53 0.68 -11.75
N PHE A 220 -7.32 0.77 -10.43
CA PHE A 220 -6.35 -0.06 -9.72
C PHE A 220 -6.63 -1.56 -9.91
N SER A 221 -7.88 -1.98 -9.71
CA SER A 221 -8.31 -3.37 -9.92
C SER A 221 -7.97 -3.87 -11.34
N LYS A 222 -8.37 -3.11 -12.37
CA LYS A 222 -8.09 -3.44 -13.77
C LYS A 222 -6.59 -3.44 -14.08
N HIS A 223 -5.84 -2.50 -13.52
CA HIS A 223 -4.40 -2.43 -13.68
C HIS A 223 -3.72 -3.70 -13.15
N VAL A 224 -4.08 -4.14 -11.95
CA VAL A 224 -3.54 -5.36 -11.32
C VAL A 224 -3.88 -6.60 -12.15
N LEU A 225 -5.15 -6.77 -12.51
CA LEU A 225 -5.60 -7.91 -13.31
C LEU A 225 -4.87 -7.97 -14.66
N HIS A 226 -4.70 -6.81 -15.32
CA HIS A 226 -3.97 -6.72 -16.58
C HIS A 226 -2.49 -7.09 -16.41
N ARG A 227 -1.80 -6.50 -15.43
CA ARG A 227 -0.36 -6.75 -15.16
C ARG A 227 -0.08 -8.18 -14.74
N MET A 228 -1.01 -8.82 -14.03
CA MET A 228 -0.91 -10.23 -13.64
C MET A 228 -1.42 -11.20 -14.72
N ASN A 229 -1.87 -10.71 -15.87
CA ASN A 229 -2.46 -11.50 -16.96
C ASN A 229 -3.64 -12.39 -16.47
N ILE A 230 -4.46 -11.85 -15.57
CA ILE A 230 -5.66 -12.51 -15.07
C ILE A 230 -6.84 -12.11 -15.95
N ARG A 231 -7.42 -13.08 -16.64
CA ARG A 231 -8.62 -12.89 -17.46
C ARG A 231 -9.86 -13.26 -16.66
N GLN A 232 -10.85 -12.38 -16.67
CA GLN A 232 -12.17 -12.63 -16.11
C GLN A 232 -13.08 -13.12 -17.23
N ILE A 233 -13.57 -14.35 -17.07
CA ILE A 233 -14.52 -14.97 -17.99
C ILE A 233 -15.91 -14.69 -17.43
N GLY A 234 -16.79 -14.17 -18.27
CA GLY A 234 -18.15 -13.72 -17.92
C GLY A 234 -18.96 -14.71 -17.08
N PRO A 235 -20.11 -14.26 -16.56
CA PRO A 235 -21.08 -15.17 -15.95
C PRO A 235 -21.52 -16.22 -16.97
N LEU A 236 -21.79 -17.43 -16.50
CA LEU A 236 -22.40 -18.48 -17.31
C LEU A 236 -23.92 -18.27 -17.30
N GLU A 237 -24.58 -18.36 -18.45
CA GLU A 237 -26.03 -18.05 -18.56
C GLU A 237 -26.89 -18.88 -17.60
N ASP A 238 -26.58 -20.16 -17.43
CA ASP A 238 -27.40 -21.10 -16.64
C ASP A 238 -26.74 -21.58 -15.34
N LYS A 239 -25.63 -20.96 -14.90
CA LYS A 239 -24.88 -21.40 -13.71
C LYS A 239 -24.41 -20.24 -12.87
N ILE A 240 -24.73 -20.28 -11.58
CA ILE A 240 -24.18 -19.37 -10.56
C ILE A 240 -23.00 -20.06 -9.89
N ARG A 241 -21.82 -19.43 -9.95
CA ARG A 241 -20.61 -19.92 -9.29
C ARG A 241 -20.38 -19.13 -8.01
N ILE A 242 -20.48 -19.84 -6.90
CA ILE A 242 -20.24 -19.30 -5.57
C ILE A 242 -18.85 -19.77 -5.13
N THR A 243 -18.11 -18.91 -4.44
CA THR A 243 -16.85 -19.28 -3.77
C THR A 243 -16.93 -18.86 -2.32
N LEU A 244 -16.73 -19.83 -1.43
CA LEU A 244 -16.64 -19.63 0.01
C LEU A 244 -15.17 -19.65 0.42
N LEU A 245 -14.71 -18.57 1.04
CA LEU A 245 -13.39 -18.56 1.66
C LEU A 245 -13.47 -19.24 3.02
N SER A 246 -13.08 -20.52 3.05
CA SER A 246 -12.88 -21.30 4.26
C SER A 246 -11.71 -20.74 5.08
N ARG A 247 -11.79 -20.88 6.41
CA ARG A 247 -10.75 -20.46 7.35
C ARG A 247 -10.35 -21.63 8.23
N ASP A 248 -9.04 -21.91 8.25
CA ASP A 248 -8.43 -22.89 9.16
C ASP A 248 -7.75 -22.23 10.38
N SER A 249 -8.26 -21.06 10.78
CA SER A 249 -7.82 -20.37 12.00
C SER A 249 -8.65 -20.81 13.21
N GLN A 250 -8.13 -20.68 14.43
CA GLN A 250 -8.90 -20.93 15.65
C GLN A 250 -10.08 -19.96 15.87
N TYR A 251 -10.11 -18.86 15.12
CA TYR A 251 -11.13 -17.82 15.19
C TYR A 251 -11.95 -17.77 13.90
N ARG A 252 -13.19 -17.27 13.96
CA ARG A 252 -13.98 -16.90 12.76
C ARG A 252 -14.22 -18.06 11.78
N ARG A 253 -14.51 -19.26 12.31
CA ARG A 253 -14.79 -20.47 11.52
C ARG A 253 -16.29 -20.70 11.33
N ILE A 254 -16.64 -21.29 10.19
CA ILE A 254 -17.99 -21.81 9.92
C ILE A 254 -17.96 -23.31 10.25
N LEU A 255 -18.63 -23.73 11.31
CA LEU A 255 -18.53 -25.12 11.78
C LEU A 255 -19.27 -26.11 10.86
N ASN A 256 -20.35 -25.66 10.25
CA ASN A 256 -21.17 -26.46 9.34
C ASN A 256 -20.88 -26.16 7.86
N GLU A 257 -19.66 -25.73 7.53
CA GLU A 257 -19.25 -25.37 6.16
C GLU A 257 -19.60 -26.46 5.15
N GLN A 258 -19.40 -27.73 5.50
CA GLN A 258 -19.75 -28.87 4.64
C GLN A 258 -21.25 -28.97 4.30
N LYS A 259 -22.15 -28.55 5.19
CA LYS A 259 -23.61 -28.52 4.90
C LYS A 259 -23.94 -27.39 3.93
N VAL A 260 -23.28 -26.25 4.08
CA VAL A 260 -23.42 -25.09 3.21
C VAL A 260 -22.86 -25.39 1.82
N THR A 261 -21.76 -26.14 1.74
CA THR A 261 -21.15 -26.55 0.47
C THR A 261 -21.83 -27.76 -0.18
N LEU A 262 -22.61 -28.56 0.54
CA LEU A 262 -23.46 -29.59 -0.08
C LEU A 262 -24.74 -29.02 -0.69
N GLY A 263 -25.28 -27.94 -0.12
CA GLY A 263 -26.46 -27.25 -0.65
C GLY A 263 -26.17 -26.35 -1.86
N LEU A 264 -24.90 -26.01 -2.09
CA LEU A 264 -24.43 -25.14 -3.17
C LEU A 264 -23.40 -25.94 -4.00
N ASN A 265 -23.59 -26.09 -5.30
CA ASN A 265 -22.67 -26.86 -6.14
C ASN A 265 -21.36 -26.06 -6.36
N LEU A 266 -20.46 -26.07 -5.37
CA LEU A 266 -19.26 -25.22 -5.30
C LEU A 266 -18.03 -25.89 -5.93
N THR A 267 -17.43 -25.26 -6.94
CA THR A 267 -16.11 -25.63 -7.49
C THR A 267 -15.04 -24.65 -7.01
N LEU A 268 -13.94 -25.16 -6.48
CA LEU A 268 -12.96 -24.41 -5.68
C LEU A 268 -11.68 -24.06 -6.47
N PHE A 269 -11.74 -23.38 -7.62
CA PHE A 269 -10.57 -22.87 -8.37
C PHE A 269 -10.99 -21.84 -9.43
N PRO A 270 -10.11 -20.92 -9.90
CA PRO A 270 -9.38 -19.86 -9.19
C PRO A 270 -10.28 -18.63 -8.96
N LEU A 271 -10.26 -18.12 -7.72
CA LEU A 271 -11.15 -17.12 -7.11
C LEU A 271 -11.46 -15.86 -7.95
N LEU A 272 -10.58 -15.49 -8.89
CA LEU A 272 -10.64 -14.22 -9.62
C LEU A 272 -11.13 -14.33 -11.07
N THR A 273 -11.29 -15.53 -11.63
CA THR A 273 -11.51 -15.70 -13.08
C THR A 273 -12.96 -16.00 -13.46
N ILE A 274 -13.72 -16.63 -12.58
CA ILE A 274 -15.03 -17.24 -12.89
C ILE A 274 -16.02 -17.12 -11.71
N LEU A 275 -15.95 -16.04 -10.94
CA LEU A 275 -16.74 -15.89 -9.72
C LEU A 275 -17.95 -15.00 -9.93
N ASP A 276 -19.12 -15.45 -9.45
CA ASP A 276 -20.36 -14.68 -9.45
C ASP A 276 -20.74 -14.24 -8.03
N VAL A 277 -20.50 -15.07 -7.01
CA VAL A 277 -20.70 -14.73 -5.59
C VAL A 277 -19.51 -15.13 -4.74
N PHE A 278 -18.97 -14.18 -3.96
CA PHE A 278 -17.86 -14.41 -3.04
C PHE A 278 -18.35 -14.29 -1.61
N MET A 279 -18.20 -15.35 -0.83
CA MET A 279 -18.68 -15.44 0.54
C MET A 279 -17.53 -15.61 1.51
N SER A 280 -17.54 -14.86 2.62
CA SER A 280 -16.62 -15.11 3.73
C SER A 280 -17.08 -14.44 5.02
N VAL A 281 -16.46 -14.83 6.13
CA VAL A 281 -16.52 -14.13 7.41
C VAL A 281 -15.51 -12.98 7.41
N HIS A 282 -15.84 -11.90 8.11
CA HIS A 282 -15.03 -10.70 8.26
C HIS A 282 -13.54 -10.98 8.51
N GLY A 283 -12.71 -10.35 7.69
CA GLY A 283 -11.27 -10.22 7.88
C GLY A 283 -10.51 -10.28 6.56
N SER A 284 -9.18 -10.26 6.64
CA SER A 284 -8.30 -9.85 5.53
C SER A 284 -8.56 -10.54 4.19
N GLY A 285 -9.00 -11.79 4.19
CA GLY A 285 -9.39 -12.50 2.98
C GLY A 285 -10.54 -11.87 2.18
N LEU A 286 -11.43 -11.08 2.80
CA LEU A 286 -12.47 -10.34 2.07
C LEU A 286 -11.90 -9.25 1.14
N THR A 287 -10.63 -8.86 1.32
CA THR A 287 -9.93 -7.90 0.45
C THR A 287 -9.84 -8.36 -1.01
N HIS A 288 -10.00 -9.67 -1.28
CA HIS A 288 -10.16 -10.18 -2.65
C HIS A 288 -11.30 -9.51 -3.42
N LEU A 289 -12.27 -8.91 -2.72
CA LEU A 289 -13.35 -8.12 -3.33
C LEU A 289 -12.85 -7.04 -4.30
N LEU A 290 -11.63 -6.50 -4.07
CA LEU A 290 -11.00 -5.52 -4.95
C LEU A 290 -10.80 -6.04 -6.38
N PHE A 291 -10.63 -7.35 -6.55
CA PHE A 291 -10.27 -8.00 -7.82
C PHE A 291 -11.40 -8.84 -8.40
N LEU A 292 -12.59 -8.78 -7.81
CA LEU A 292 -13.75 -9.48 -8.34
C LEU A 292 -14.20 -8.85 -9.66
N PRO A 293 -14.84 -9.64 -10.53
CA PRO A 293 -15.53 -9.13 -11.70
C PRO A 293 -16.61 -8.12 -11.33
N ASP A 294 -16.91 -7.19 -12.24
CA ASP A 294 -17.90 -6.13 -12.00
C ASP A 294 -19.33 -6.65 -11.76
N TRP A 295 -19.65 -7.83 -12.28
CA TRP A 295 -20.96 -8.48 -12.06
C TRP A 295 -21.05 -9.24 -10.73
N ALA A 296 -19.93 -9.43 -10.03
CA ALA A 296 -19.90 -10.26 -8.84
C ALA A 296 -20.59 -9.59 -7.63
N ALA A 297 -21.04 -10.43 -6.71
CA ALA A 297 -21.57 -10.04 -5.41
C ALA A 297 -20.70 -10.58 -4.27
N VAL A 298 -20.57 -9.80 -3.20
CA VAL A 298 -19.91 -10.20 -1.95
C VAL A 298 -20.98 -10.47 -0.90
N VAL A 299 -20.86 -11.58 -0.18
CA VAL A 299 -21.67 -11.89 1.00
C VAL A 299 -20.75 -11.98 2.21
N GLU A 300 -20.81 -10.98 3.08
CA GLU A 300 -20.13 -11.03 4.37
C GLU A 300 -21.03 -11.76 5.36
N ILE A 301 -20.69 -13.01 5.61
CA ILE A 301 -21.46 -13.94 6.44
C ILE A 301 -21.56 -13.44 7.88
N TYR A 302 -20.49 -12.84 8.39
CA TYR A 302 -20.53 -12.18 9.68
C TYR A 302 -19.49 -11.08 9.71
N ASN A 303 -19.93 -9.87 10.06
CA ASN A 303 -19.13 -8.65 10.04
C ASN A 303 -18.34 -8.40 11.33
N CYS A 304 -18.40 -9.28 12.33
CA CYS A 304 -17.73 -9.10 13.62
C CYS A 304 -18.07 -7.79 14.35
N GLY A 305 -19.28 -7.26 14.13
CA GLY A 305 -19.72 -5.98 14.71
C GLY A 305 -19.24 -4.75 13.94
N ASP A 306 -18.41 -4.92 12.91
CA ASP A 306 -17.93 -3.84 12.04
C ASP A 306 -18.62 -3.91 10.68
N LYS A 307 -19.86 -3.42 10.64
CA LYS A 307 -20.75 -3.49 9.47
C LYS A 307 -20.28 -2.66 8.28
N ASP A 308 -19.45 -1.64 8.53
CA ASP A 308 -19.10 -0.66 7.50
C ASP A 308 -17.78 -0.97 6.81
N CYS A 309 -16.80 -1.61 7.46
CA CYS A 309 -15.47 -1.87 6.91
C CYS A 309 -15.46 -2.49 5.50
N TYR A 310 -15.95 -3.73 5.30
CA TYR A 310 -15.96 -4.35 3.97
C TYR A 310 -17.11 -3.88 3.08
N LYS A 311 -18.21 -3.41 3.67
CA LYS A 311 -19.31 -2.79 2.94
C LYS A 311 -18.85 -1.52 2.21
N ASP A 312 -18.09 -0.67 2.89
CA ASP A 312 -17.52 0.54 2.33
C ASP A 312 -16.45 0.23 1.29
N LEU A 313 -15.63 -0.80 1.52
CA LEU A 313 -14.66 -1.25 0.52
C LEU A 313 -15.34 -1.80 -0.74
N ALA A 314 -16.41 -2.59 -0.58
CA ALA A 314 -17.22 -3.09 -1.69
C ALA A 314 -17.90 -1.92 -2.44
N ARG A 315 -18.43 -0.93 -1.70
CA ARG A 315 -19.00 0.30 -2.27
C ARG A 315 -17.96 1.08 -3.07
N LEU A 316 -16.75 1.23 -2.55
CA LEU A 316 -15.61 1.86 -3.25
C LEU A 316 -15.25 1.10 -4.52
N ARG A 317 -15.18 -0.23 -4.48
CA ARG A 317 -14.92 -1.05 -5.66
C ARG A 317 -16.08 -1.03 -6.66
N GLY A 318 -17.31 -0.81 -6.20
CA GLY A 318 -18.52 -0.84 -7.01
C GLY A 318 -19.09 -2.25 -7.22
N VAL A 319 -18.75 -3.21 -6.35
CA VAL A 319 -19.36 -4.55 -6.35
C VAL A 319 -20.53 -4.60 -5.37
N LYS A 320 -21.51 -5.46 -5.65
CA LYS A 320 -22.65 -5.63 -4.75
C LYS A 320 -22.19 -6.25 -3.44
N TYR A 321 -22.78 -5.81 -2.33
CA TYR A 321 -22.46 -6.30 -1.00
C TYR A 321 -23.74 -6.67 -0.27
N PHE A 322 -23.73 -7.85 0.36
CA PHE A 322 -24.80 -8.39 1.15
C PHE A 322 -24.28 -8.89 2.49
N THR A 323 -25.12 -8.83 3.51
CA THR A 323 -24.92 -9.47 4.82
C THR A 323 -26.31 -9.84 5.35
N TRP A 324 -26.40 -10.54 6.48
CA TRP A 324 -27.68 -10.95 7.04
C TRP A 324 -28.53 -9.74 7.45
N GLU A 325 -29.77 -9.68 6.97
CA GLU A 325 -30.78 -8.72 7.44
C GLU A 325 -31.41 -9.19 8.77
N ASP A 326 -31.54 -10.50 8.93
CA ASP A 326 -32.08 -11.15 10.11
C ASP A 326 -30.94 -11.84 10.89
N GLU A 327 -30.49 -11.18 11.96
CA GLU A 327 -29.40 -11.69 12.81
C GLU A 327 -29.78 -12.99 13.56
N SER A 328 -31.06 -13.35 13.65
CA SER A 328 -31.49 -14.60 14.30
C SER A 328 -31.06 -15.87 13.55
N LYS A 329 -30.72 -15.73 12.26
CA LYS A 329 -30.22 -16.82 11.41
C LYS A 329 -28.73 -17.12 11.60
N LEU A 330 -28.05 -16.32 12.43
CA LEU A 330 -26.63 -16.48 12.74
C LEU A 330 -26.46 -16.81 14.22
N THR A 331 -26.01 -18.03 14.52
CA THR A 331 -25.68 -18.41 15.91
C THR A 331 -24.18 -18.34 16.14
N LEU A 332 -23.78 -17.49 17.09
CA LEU A 332 -22.44 -17.44 17.68
C LEU A 332 -22.30 -18.57 18.70
N GLU A 333 -21.42 -19.52 18.42
CA GLU A 333 -21.16 -20.67 19.32
C GLU A 333 -20.18 -20.31 20.44
N ASN A 334 -19.29 -19.34 20.23
CA ASN A 334 -18.33 -18.92 21.25
C ASN A 334 -17.81 -17.48 21.04
N SER A 335 -17.10 -16.99 22.06
CA SER A 335 -16.46 -15.67 22.08
C SER A 335 -15.30 -15.50 21.09
N VAL A 336 -14.79 -16.60 20.51
CA VAL A 336 -13.77 -16.57 19.45
C VAL A 336 -14.38 -16.50 18.04
N GLY A 337 -15.72 -16.41 17.96
CA GLY A 337 -16.45 -16.19 16.73
C GLY A 337 -16.51 -17.45 15.86
N THR A 338 -16.83 -18.61 16.40
CA THR A 338 -17.28 -19.73 15.55
C THR A 338 -18.79 -19.64 15.32
N PHE A 339 -19.24 -19.98 14.12
CA PHE A 339 -20.64 -19.82 13.71
C PHE A 339 -21.23 -21.11 13.16
N ILE A 340 -22.53 -21.27 13.37
CA ILE A 340 -23.39 -22.19 12.61
C ILE A 340 -24.34 -21.34 11.76
N LEU A 341 -24.43 -21.69 10.48
CA LEU A 341 -25.37 -21.09 9.52
C LEU A 341 -26.61 -21.97 9.41
N TRP A 342 -27.81 -21.42 9.63
CA TRP A 342 -29.06 -22.17 9.63
C TRP A 342 -29.88 -22.00 8.34
#